data_AF-A0A6V7WBE8-F1
#
_entry.id   AF-A0A6V7WBE8-F1
#
_cell.length_a   1.000
_cell.length_b   1.000
_cell.length_c   1.000
_cell.angle_alpha   90.00
_cell.angle_beta   90.00
_cell.angle_gamma   90.00
#
_symmetry.space_group_name_H-M   'P 1'
#
loop_
_entity.id
_entity.type
_entity.pdbx_description
1 polymer ?
#
loop_
_entity_poly.entity_id
_entity_poly.type
_entity_poly.pdbx_seq_one_letter_code
_entity_poly.pdbx_strand_id
1 'polypeptide(L)' 'MKRQYHRLNNSKQFNQRYDYGSVMHYPPEDSSSGIFEIISLMREYQSTMGQRIDISFKDAKILNLVYCNNINIIFILIK' A
#
# COMPACT_ATOMS: atom_id res chain seq x y z
N MET A 1 1.83 -3.18 -20.29
CA MET A 1 0.53 -2.67 -19.81
C MET A 1 0.77 -1.28 -19.26
N LYS A 2 0.17 -0.23 -19.81
CA LYS A 2 0.40 1.16 -19.35
C LYS A 2 -0.29 1.37 -18.00
N ARG A 3 0.46 1.79 -16.97
CA ARG A 3 -0.12 2.16 -15.68
C ARG A 3 -0.85 3.50 -15.80
N GLN A 4 -2.00 3.63 -15.12
CA GLN A 4 -2.76 4.87 -15.06
C GLN A 4 -2.58 5.51 -13.69
N TYR A 5 -2.12 6.75 -13.66
CA TYR A 5 -1.90 7.53 -12.44
C TYR A 5 -3.03 8.54 -12.25
N HIS A 6 -4.21 8.04 -11.90
CA HIS A 6 -5.36 8.88 -11.56
C HIS A 6 -5.66 8.78 -10.07
N ARG A 7 -5.81 9.95 -9.43
CA ARG A 7 -6.23 10.00 -8.04
C ARG A 7 -7.70 9.57 -7.94
N LEU A 8 -7.97 8.64 -7.04
CA LEU A 8 -9.35 8.27 -6.70
C LEU A 8 -9.98 9.41 -5.88
N ASN A 9 -11.11 9.93 -6.36
CA ASN A 9 -11.83 11.01 -5.67
C ASN A 9 -12.74 10.51 -4.55
N ASN A 10 -13.13 9.22 -4.60
CA ASN A 10 -14.02 8.61 -3.61
C ASN A 10 -13.27 7.52 -2.81
N SER A 11 -12.28 7.93 -2.03
CA SER A 11 -11.49 7.04 -1.17
C SER A 11 -11.48 7.53 0.28
N LYS A 12 -11.64 6.62 1.24
CA LYS A 12 -11.56 6.90 2.68
C LYS A 12 -10.17 6.52 3.20
N GLN A 13 -9.52 7.42 3.94
CA GLN A 13 -8.13 7.25 4.41
C GLN A 13 -8.00 6.57 5.79
N PHE A 14 -9.11 6.33 6.50
CA PHE A 14 -9.15 5.67 7.82
C PHE A 14 -8.13 6.24 8.84
N ASN A 15 -7.81 7.53 8.76
CA ASN A 15 -6.82 8.22 9.58
C ASN A 15 -5.44 7.51 9.62
N GLN A 16 -5.04 6.86 8.53
CA GLN A 16 -3.72 6.25 8.38
C GLN A 16 -2.83 7.11 7.48
N ARG A 17 -1.53 7.20 7.82
CA ARG A 17 -0.53 7.86 6.97
C ARG A 17 -0.17 6.97 5.78
N TYR A 18 0.34 7.59 4.70
CA TYR A 18 0.82 6.86 3.53
C TYR A 18 1.84 5.79 3.91
N ASP A 19 1.76 4.65 3.25
CA ASP A 19 2.60 3.50 3.55
C ASP A 19 3.31 3.02 2.28
N TYR A 20 4.58 3.41 2.13
CA TYR A 20 5.40 3.02 1.00
C TYR A 20 5.57 1.50 0.90
N GLY A 21 5.56 0.80 2.05
CA GLY A 21 5.65 -0.66 2.13
C GLY A 21 4.32 -1.40 2.07
N SER A 22 3.21 -0.72 1.78
CA SER A 22 1.94 -1.40 1.57
C SER A 22 2.06 -2.41 0.43
N VAL A 23 1.45 -3.59 0.59
CA VAL A 23 1.40 -4.61 -0.48
C VAL A 23 0.65 -4.08 -1.72
N MET A 24 -0.22 -3.10 -1.51
CA MET A 24 -1.00 -2.42 -2.55
C MET A 24 -0.19 -1.36 -3.30
N HIS A 25 1.01 -1.01 -2.83
CA HIS A 25 1.85 -0.04 -3.51
C HIS A 25 2.48 -0.65 -4.77
N TYR A 26 2.42 0.07 -5.89
CA TYR A 26 3.10 -0.32 -7.13
C TYR A 26 4.63 -0.22 -6.98
N PRO A 27 5.41 -1.08 -7.65
CA PRO A 27 6.85 -0.90 -7.70
C PRO A 27 7.19 0.40 -8.42
N PRO A 28 8.31 1.05 -8.04
CA PRO A 28 8.62 2.38 -8.51
C PRO A 28 9.14 2.39 -9.96
N GLU A 29 9.68 1.26 -10.42
CA GLU A 29 10.23 1.08 -11.77
C GLU A 29 9.17 0.53 -12.72
N ASP A 30 9.24 1.00 -13.96
CA ASP A 30 8.64 0.29 -15.08
C ASP A 30 9.46 -0.96 -15.40
N SER A 31 8.79 -2.11 -15.37
CA SER A 31 9.38 -3.41 -15.71
C SER A 31 9.98 -3.48 -17.12
N SER A 32 9.54 -2.63 -18.05
CA SER A 32 10.00 -2.69 -19.45
C SER A 32 11.22 -1.82 -19.74
N SER A 33 11.31 -0.65 -19.10
CA SER A 33 12.39 0.32 -19.31
C SER A 33 13.42 0.37 -18.18
N GLY A 34 13.10 -0.13 -16.99
CA GLY A 34 13.93 -0.01 -15.79
C GLY A 34 14.01 1.42 -15.24
N ILE A 35 13.18 2.34 -15.75
CA ILE A 35 13.14 3.74 -15.33
C ILE A 35 12.16 3.89 -14.18
N PHE A 36 12.54 4.68 -13.17
CA PHE A 36 11.64 5.06 -12.09
C PHE A 36 10.50 5.97 -12.59
N GLU A 37 9.28 5.48 -12.56
CA GLU A 37 8.06 6.26 -12.83
C GLU A 37 7.46 6.86 -11.56
N ILE A 38 7.72 6.26 -10.39
CA ILE A 38 7.28 6.75 -9.08
C ILE A 38 8.53 7.10 -8.26
N ILE A 39 8.62 8.35 -7.82
CA ILE A 39 9.75 8.87 -7.05
C ILE A 39 9.26 9.26 -5.65
N SER A 40 9.78 8.62 -4.61
CA SER A 40 9.52 9.01 -3.23
C SER A 40 10.09 10.40 -2.96
N LEU A 41 9.33 11.23 -2.25
CA LEU A 41 9.87 12.49 -1.71
C LEU A 41 10.97 12.25 -0.67
N MET A 42 10.89 11.12 0.02
CA MET A 42 11.86 10.66 1.02
C MET A 42 12.63 9.48 0.44
N ARG A 43 13.89 9.72 0.04
CA ARG A 43 14.68 8.79 -0.77
C ARG A 43 14.87 7.42 -0.11
N GLU A 44 14.83 7.36 1.21
CA GLU A 44 14.99 6.14 2.00
C GLU A 44 13.88 5.12 1.73
N TYR A 45 12.71 5.58 1.27
CA TYR A 45 11.57 4.71 0.98
C TYR A 45 11.46 4.30 -0.49
N GLN A 46 12.36 4.76 -1.37
CA GLN A 46 12.30 4.45 -2.79
C GLN A 46 12.30 2.93 -3.03
N SER A 47 13.16 2.19 -2.32
CA SER A 47 13.27 0.73 -2.41
C SER A 47 12.24 -0.04 -1.59
N THR A 48 11.39 0.65 -0.80
CA THR A 48 10.33 0.02 0.00
C THR A 48 9.09 -0.28 -0.85
N MET A 49 8.87 0.52 -1.90
CA MET A 49 7.70 0.40 -2.79
C MET A 49 7.71 -0.89 -3.59
N GLY A 50 6.53 -1.48 -3.80
CA GLY A 50 6.38 -2.64 -4.66
C GLY A 50 6.76 -3.98 -4.04
N GLN A 51 7.00 -4.02 -2.73
CA GLN A 51 7.19 -5.27 -2.01
C GLN A 51 5.96 -6.19 -2.17
N ARG A 52 6.21 -7.51 -2.15
CA ARG A 52 5.20 -8.57 -2.29
C ARG A 52 5.39 -9.70 -1.27
N ILE A 53 6.15 -9.44 -0.20
CA ILE A 53 6.52 -10.45 0.81
C ILE A 53 5.32 -10.72 1.72
N ASP A 54 4.77 -9.67 2.31
CA ASP A 54 3.63 -9.77 3.22
C ASP A 54 2.83 -8.47 3.27
N ILE A 55 1.63 -8.52 3.82
CA ILE A 55 0.81 -7.32 4.09
C ILE A 55 1.47 -6.47 5.17
N SER A 56 1.38 -5.15 5.03
CA SER A 56 1.86 -4.28 6.11
C SER A 56 0.86 -4.32 7.28
N PHE A 57 1.35 -4.02 8.49
CA PHE A 57 0.48 -3.84 9.65
C PHE A 57 -0.65 -2.80 9.38
N LYS A 58 -0.36 -1.77 8.58
CA LYS A 58 -1.34 -0.74 8.24
C LYS A 58 -2.39 -1.26 7.26
N ASP A 59 -2.00 -2.10 6.29
CA ASP A 59 -2.94 -2.75 5.38
C ASP A 59 -3.96 -3.59 6.20
N ALA A 60 -3.45 -4.45 7.10
CA ALA A 60 -4.28 -5.27 7.99
C ALA A 60 -5.19 -4.41 8.90
N LYS A 61 -4.66 -3.32 9.45
CA LYS A 61 -5.44 -2.39 10.29
C LYS A 61 -6.57 -1.72 9.50
N ILE A 62 -6.32 -1.27 8.27
CA ILE A 62 -7.36 -0.66 7.43
C ILE A 62 -8.44 -1.70 7.12
N LEU A 63 -8.06 -2.92 6.76
CA LEU A 63 -9.01 -4.02 6.53
C LEU A 63 -9.89 -4.27 7.77
N ASN A 64 -9.29 -4.35 8.96
CA ASN A 64 -10.02 -4.51 10.21
C ASN A 64 -10.97 -3.33 10.46
N LEU A 65 -10.54 -2.08 10.24
CA LEU A 65 -11.41 -0.91 10.40
C LEU A 65 -12.58 -0.87 9.40
N VAL A 66 -12.40 -1.42 8.20
CA VAL A 66 -13.46 -1.48 7.17
C VAL A 66 -14.49 -2.56 7.54
N TYR A 67 -14.04 -3.73 7.98
CA TYR A 67 -14.90 -4.91 8.10
C TYR A 67 -15.33 -5.27 9.54
N CYS A 68 -14.65 -4.78 10.59
CA CYS A 68 -14.89 -5.23 11.97
C CYS A 68 -15.93 -4.41 12.77
N ASN A 69 -16.91 -3.76 12.12
CA ASN A 69 -17.98 -3.08 12.86
C ASN A 69 -18.94 -4.04 13.60
N ASN A 70 -18.95 -5.35 13.30
CA ASN A 70 -19.90 -6.31 13.88
C ASN A 70 -19.33 -7.69 14.24
N ILE A 71 -18.03 -7.94 14.06
CA ILE A 71 -17.42 -9.24 14.38
C ILE A 71 -16.11 -8.97 15.11
N ASN A 72 -15.96 -9.55 16.31
CA ASN A 72 -14.69 -9.66 17.02
C ASN A 72 -13.73 -10.55 16.20
N ILE A 73 -13.20 -10.04 15.09
CA ILE A 73 -12.08 -10.66 14.38
C ILE A 73 -10.82 -10.23 15.13
N ILE A 74 -10.63 -10.86 16.29
CA ILE A 74 -9.29 -11.12 16.79
C ILE A 74 -8.68 -12.09 15.75
N PHE A 75 -7.43 -11.87 15.33
CA PHE A 75 -6.65 -12.71 14.41
C PHE A 75 -6.89 -12.50 12.90
N ILE A 76 -6.48 -11.35 12.35
CA ILE A 76 -5.54 -11.46 11.22
C ILE A 76 -4.16 -11.62 11.87
N LEU A 77 -3.77 -12.87 12.06
CA LEU A 77 -2.42 -13.26 12.46
C LEU A 77 -1.44 -12.73 11.44
N ILE A 78 -0.77 -11.63 11.77
CA ILE A 78 0.61 -11.45 11.33
C ILE A 78 1.41 -12.08 12.46
N LYS A 79 1.76 -13.36 12.30
CA LYS A 79 2.62 -14.11 13.21
C LYS A 79 4.07 -13.90 12.80
#